data_AF-A0A4V2Y3A5-F1
#
_entry.id   AF-A0A4V2Y3A5-F1
#
_cell.length_a   1.000
_cell.length_b   1.000
_cell.length_c   1.000
_cell.angle_alpha   90.00
_cell.angle_beta   90.00
_cell.angle_gamma   90.00
#
_symmetry.space_group_name_H-M   'P 1'
#
loop_
_entity.id
_entity.type
_entity.pdbx_description
1 polymer ?
#
loop_
_entity_poly.entity_id
_entity_poly.type
_entity_poly.pdbx_seq_one_letter_code
_entity_poly.pdbx_strand_id
1 'polypeptide(L)'
;MRLAGPAGVPAREVAERLGERLRSVFGCQVLVENDANAAVLAERWLGAAAGADDVVLVLAGLSPGAGSLIGGRLHRGHGGAAGEIGALHLLGRQVTPERLLSTSGEPLDPLDEPAVAAVFARAAEGDARAADAVGRFVERLTHDVTALVLALDPELVVIGGWAAGLDGMVQPLRTELARYCLRTPRVVASALGGTAVATGALRVALDRVEEELFAVEDVSSR
;
A
#
# COMPACT_ATOMS: atom_id res chain seq x y z
N MET A 1 6.43 10.40 -2.07
CA MET A 1 7.75 10.63 -1.45
C MET A 1 7.88 9.67 -0.29
N ARG A 2 8.70 8.62 -0.38
CA ARG A 2 8.86 7.68 0.74
C ARG A 2 9.56 8.35 1.90
N LEU A 3 8.98 8.24 3.09
CA LEU A 3 9.64 8.50 4.35
C LEU A 3 10.47 7.27 4.77
N ALA A 4 11.32 6.76 3.88
CA ALA A 4 12.40 5.89 4.33
C ALA A 4 13.44 6.81 4.98
N GLY A 5 13.29 7.07 6.28
CA GLY A 5 14.28 7.80 7.04
C GLY A 5 15.64 7.11 7.01
N PRO A 6 16.69 7.77 7.52
CA PRO A 6 17.95 7.09 7.81
C PRO A 6 17.69 5.82 8.63
N ALA A 7 18.46 4.76 8.41
CA ALA A 7 18.30 3.49 9.13
C ALA A 7 18.18 3.73 10.65
N GLY A 8 17.08 3.25 11.24
CA GLY A 8 16.80 3.37 12.68
C GLY A 8 15.98 4.60 13.11
N VAL A 9 15.64 5.53 12.20
CA VAL A 9 14.73 6.64 12.52
C VAL A 9 13.26 6.19 12.35
N PRO A 10 12.40 6.31 13.38
CA PRO A 10 10.99 5.95 13.27
C PRO A 10 10.28 6.74 12.15
N ALA A 11 9.41 6.09 11.39
CA ALA A 11 8.66 6.72 10.29
C ALA A 11 7.91 7.99 10.74
N ARG A 12 7.39 7.97 11.97
CA ARG A 12 6.75 9.11 12.62
C ARG A 12 7.67 10.33 12.74
N GLU A 13 8.92 10.15 13.14
CA GLU A 13 9.87 11.26 13.29
C GLU A 13 10.23 11.87 11.93
N VAL A 14 10.36 11.05 10.89
CA VAL A 14 10.60 11.54 9.53
C VAL A 14 9.39 12.35 9.04
N ALA A 15 8.17 11.87 9.31
CA ALA A 15 6.93 12.57 8.98
C ALA A 15 6.83 13.93 9.68
N GLU A 16 7.15 13.99 10.98
CA GLU A 16 7.16 15.22 11.78
C GLU A 16 8.15 16.25 11.22
N ARG A 17 9.40 15.85 10.99
CA ARG A 17 10.43 16.74 10.41
C ARG A 17 10.05 17.24 9.02
N LEU A 18 9.46 16.39 8.18
CA LEU A 18 8.97 16.82 6.87
C LEU A 18 7.81 17.82 7.02
N GLY A 19 6.85 17.52 7.87
CA GLY A 19 5.70 18.38 8.15
C GLY A 19 6.11 19.77 8.64
N GLU A 20 7.08 19.86 9.55
CA GLU A 20 7.61 21.12 10.05
C GLU A 20 8.26 21.96 8.94
N ARG A 21 9.09 21.33 8.11
CA ARG A 21 9.74 22.02 6.98
C ARG A 21 8.70 22.55 5.99
N LEU A 22 7.71 21.74 5.62
CA LEU A 22 6.67 22.16 4.69
C LEU A 22 5.75 23.23 5.29
N ARG A 23 5.42 23.14 6.58
CA ARG A 23 4.65 24.16 7.31
C ARG A 23 5.32 25.52 7.25
N SER A 24 6.65 25.57 7.39
CA SER A 24 7.42 26.83 7.30
C SER A 24 7.34 27.47 5.91
N VAL A 25 7.17 26.67 4.86
CA VAL A 25 7.09 27.12 3.47
C VAL A 25 5.67 27.56 3.10
N PHE A 26 4.66 26.76 3.47
CA PHE A 26 3.28 26.99 3.06
C PHE A 26 2.48 27.88 4.01
N GLY A 27 2.95 28.10 5.23
CA GLY A 27 2.25 28.94 6.22
C GLY A 27 0.93 28.36 6.72
N CYS A 28 0.71 27.06 6.52
CA CYS A 28 -0.50 26.36 6.94
C CYS A 28 -0.18 25.02 7.63
N GLN A 29 -1.18 24.42 8.27
CA GLN A 29 -1.04 23.10 8.87
C GLN A 29 -0.72 22.05 7.80
N VAL A 30 0.37 21.31 8.00
CA VAL A 30 0.76 20.18 7.16
C VAL A 30 0.64 18.90 7.96
N LEU A 31 -0.08 17.94 7.38
CA LEU A 31 -0.16 16.56 7.83
C LEU A 31 0.62 15.69 6.84
N VAL A 32 1.25 14.64 7.35
CA VAL A 32 2.00 13.69 6.52
C VAL A 32 1.50 12.29 6.84
N GLU A 33 1.16 11.54 5.80
CA GLU A 33 0.66 10.18 5.91
C GLU A 33 1.37 9.29 4.89
N ASN A 34 1.49 8.00 5.23
CA ASN A 34 1.97 6.97 4.31
C ASN A 34 1.00 6.83 3.13
N ASP A 35 1.53 6.55 1.93
CA ASP A 35 0.75 6.45 0.70
C ASP A 35 -0.29 5.33 0.72
N ALA A 36 0.06 4.15 1.21
CA ALA A 36 -0.87 3.02 1.34
C ALA A 36 -1.94 3.27 2.42
N ASN A 37 -1.57 3.94 3.52
CA ASN A 37 -2.53 4.41 4.53
C ASN A 37 -3.52 5.43 3.97
N ALA A 38 -3.04 6.42 3.22
CA ALA A 38 -3.91 7.37 2.54
C ALA A 38 -4.83 6.65 1.55
N ALA A 39 -4.29 5.75 0.73
CA ALA A 39 -5.06 5.01 -0.25
C ALA A 39 -6.17 4.16 0.40
N VAL A 40 -5.93 3.49 1.53
CA VAL A 40 -7.00 2.70 2.20
C VAL A 40 -8.11 3.59 2.75
N LEU A 41 -7.79 4.78 3.26
CA LEU A 41 -8.79 5.76 3.68
C LEU A 41 -9.63 6.25 2.49
N ALA A 42 -9.00 6.47 1.34
CA ALA A 42 -9.70 6.88 0.12
C ALA A 42 -10.68 5.79 -0.36
N GLU A 43 -10.21 4.55 -0.42
CA GLU A 43 -11.03 3.42 -0.87
C GLU A 43 -12.18 3.13 0.10
N ARG A 44 -11.97 3.36 1.40
CA ARG A 44 -13.04 3.28 2.41
C ARG A 44 -14.07 4.40 2.25
N TRP A 45 -13.64 5.59 1.84
CA TRP A 45 -14.50 6.75 1.71
C TRP A 45 -15.33 6.72 0.41
N LEU A 46 -14.67 6.55 -0.75
CA LEU A 46 -15.28 6.72 -2.07
C LEU A 46 -15.05 5.54 -3.02
N GLY A 47 -14.42 4.46 -2.56
CA GLY A 47 -13.95 3.39 -3.43
C GLY A 47 -14.51 2.01 -3.10
N ALA A 48 -13.74 1.00 -3.47
CA ALA A 48 -14.07 -0.42 -3.40
C ALA A 48 -14.20 -0.96 -1.96
N ALA A 49 -13.69 -0.22 -0.96
CA ALA A 49 -13.78 -0.57 0.45
C ALA A 49 -14.91 0.16 1.19
N ALA A 50 -15.83 0.83 0.47
CA ALA A 50 -17.01 1.41 1.06
C ALA A 50 -17.84 0.34 1.81
N GLY A 51 -18.11 0.60 3.08
CA GLY A 51 -18.87 -0.29 3.96
C GLY A 51 -18.10 -1.49 4.53
N ALA A 52 -16.78 -1.58 4.31
CA ALA A 52 -15.92 -2.61 4.90
C ALA A 52 -15.06 -2.04 6.04
N ASP A 53 -15.00 -2.74 7.17
CA ASP A 53 -14.30 -2.30 8.39
C ASP A 53 -12.93 -2.94 8.57
N ASP A 54 -12.75 -4.19 8.12
CA ASP A 54 -11.48 -4.91 8.21
C ASP A 54 -10.88 -5.06 6.81
N VAL A 55 -10.01 -4.12 6.44
CA VAL A 55 -9.54 -3.94 5.06
C VAL A 55 -8.03 -3.92 5.03
N VAL A 56 -7.45 -4.64 4.07
CA VAL A 56 -6.05 -4.47 3.68
C VAL A 56 -6.01 -3.91 2.27
N LEU A 57 -5.37 -2.76 2.09
CA LEU A 57 -5.01 -2.25 0.77
C LEU A 57 -3.54 -2.47 0.52
N VAL A 58 -3.19 -3.01 -0.64
CA VAL A 58 -1.81 -3.17 -1.08
C VAL A 58 -1.56 -2.29 -2.29
N LEU A 59 -0.59 -1.39 -2.17
CA LEU A 59 -0.01 -0.68 -3.31
C LEU A 59 1.06 -1.58 -3.92
N ALA A 60 0.68 -2.28 -4.99
CA ALA A 60 1.56 -3.18 -5.70
C ALA A 60 2.64 -2.43 -6.48
N GLY A 61 3.86 -2.94 -6.39
CA GLY A 61 5.06 -2.42 -7.02
C GLY A 61 6.26 -3.27 -6.60
N LEU A 62 7.45 -3.01 -7.13
CA LEU A 62 8.64 -3.80 -6.81
C LEU A 62 9.03 -3.77 -5.33
N SER A 63 8.66 -2.68 -4.64
CA SER A 63 8.66 -2.62 -3.19
C SER A 63 7.22 -2.33 -2.72
N PRO A 64 6.40 -3.36 -2.47
CA PRO A 64 5.01 -3.15 -2.10
C PRO A 64 4.87 -2.56 -0.71
N GLY A 65 3.84 -1.72 -0.53
CA GLY A 65 3.42 -1.19 0.76
C GLY A 65 1.95 -1.50 1.01
N ALA A 66 1.53 -1.56 2.28
CA ALA A 66 0.16 -1.85 2.64
C ALA A 66 -0.39 -0.90 3.71
N GLY A 67 -1.67 -0.53 3.56
CA GLY A 67 -2.46 0.17 4.56
C GLY A 67 -3.54 -0.77 5.08
N SER A 68 -3.89 -0.66 6.36
CA SER A 68 -4.91 -1.54 6.96
C SER A 68 -5.92 -0.79 7.82
N LEU A 69 -7.19 -1.17 7.72
CA LEU A 69 -8.25 -0.81 8.64
C LEU A 69 -8.56 -2.02 9.51
N ILE A 70 -8.68 -1.80 10.82
CA ILE A 70 -9.10 -2.81 11.79
C ILE A 70 -10.27 -2.22 12.56
N GLY A 71 -11.45 -2.84 12.46
CA GLY A 71 -12.69 -2.31 13.02
C GLY A 71 -12.99 -0.89 12.52
N GLY A 72 -12.72 -0.62 11.25
CA GLY A 72 -12.92 0.66 10.58
C GLY A 72 -11.90 1.75 10.94
N ARG A 73 -10.86 1.43 11.72
CA ARG A 73 -9.84 2.38 12.15
C ARG A 73 -8.51 2.10 11.46
N LEU A 74 -7.88 3.15 10.96
CA LEU A 74 -6.55 3.05 10.35
C LEU A 74 -5.51 2.55 11.35
N HIS A 75 -4.89 1.41 11.03
CA HIS A 75 -3.86 0.78 11.82
C HIS A 75 -2.47 1.18 11.31
N ARG A 76 -1.82 2.10 12.02
CA ARG A 76 -0.45 2.56 11.71
C ARG A 76 0.65 1.74 12.39
N GLY A 77 0.28 0.90 13.35
CA GLY A 77 1.22 0.24 14.26
C GLY A 77 1.84 1.20 15.28
N HIS A 78 2.62 0.65 16.23
CA HIS A 78 3.21 1.41 17.33
C HIS A 78 4.14 2.55 16.86
N GLY A 79 5.02 2.26 15.90
CA GLY A 79 6.01 3.21 15.37
C GLY A 79 5.65 3.83 14.02
N GLY A 80 4.43 3.61 13.50
CA GLY A 80 4.04 4.05 12.16
C GLY A 80 4.59 3.18 11.02
N ALA A 81 5.01 1.94 11.32
CA ALA A 81 5.66 1.03 10.37
C ALA A 81 4.80 -0.21 10.04
N ALA A 82 3.52 -0.23 10.39
CA ALA A 82 2.63 -1.30 9.95
C ALA A 82 2.53 -1.30 8.41
N GLY A 83 2.50 -2.50 7.81
CA GLY A 83 2.31 -2.65 6.37
C GLY A 83 3.56 -2.49 5.50
N GLU A 84 4.75 -2.45 6.08
CA GLU A 84 6.05 -2.47 5.38
C GLU A 84 6.38 -3.87 4.79
N ILE A 85 5.44 -4.42 4.02
CA ILE A 85 5.51 -5.79 3.48
C ILE A 85 6.58 -5.98 2.41
N GLY A 86 7.05 -4.89 1.79
CA GLY A 86 8.15 -4.95 0.84
C GLY A 86 9.41 -5.59 1.41
N ALA A 87 9.61 -5.54 2.74
CA ALA A 87 10.74 -6.17 3.43
C ALA A 87 10.61 -7.69 3.63
N LEU A 88 9.44 -8.30 3.37
CA LEU A 88 9.22 -9.73 3.64
C LEU A 88 10.17 -10.67 2.87
N HIS A 89 10.79 -10.24 1.77
CA HIS A 89 11.83 -11.07 1.11
C HIS A 89 13.00 -11.41 2.02
N LEU A 90 13.35 -10.51 2.95
CA LEU A 90 14.44 -10.72 3.88
C LEU A 90 14.19 -11.91 4.82
N LEU A 91 12.94 -12.36 4.94
CA LEU A 91 12.52 -13.45 5.83
C LEU A 91 12.48 -14.83 5.16
N GLY A 92 12.92 -14.98 3.91
CA GLY A 92 13.01 -16.33 3.31
C GLY A 92 12.96 -16.42 1.79
N ARG A 93 12.84 -15.32 1.04
CA ARG A 93 12.88 -15.33 -0.43
C ARG A 93 14.18 -14.70 -0.90
N GLN A 94 15.04 -15.50 -1.52
CA GLN A 94 16.36 -15.09 -2.05
C GLN A 94 16.30 -14.11 -3.23
N VAL A 95 15.10 -13.77 -3.72
CA VAL A 95 14.94 -12.87 -4.88
C VAL A 95 14.72 -11.45 -4.38
N THR A 96 15.69 -10.59 -4.67
CA THR A 96 15.62 -9.16 -4.34
C THR A 96 14.67 -8.43 -5.29
N PRO A 97 14.04 -7.32 -4.86
CA PRO A 97 13.13 -6.51 -5.68
C PRO A 97 13.65 -6.20 -7.09
N GLU A 98 14.94 -5.87 -7.20
CA GLU A 98 15.59 -5.44 -8.44
C GLU A 98 15.71 -6.57 -9.47
N ARG A 99 15.63 -7.83 -9.04
CA ARG A 99 15.72 -9.00 -9.92
C ARG A 99 14.38 -9.62 -10.27
N LEU A 100 13.30 -9.22 -9.59
CA LEU A 100 11.96 -9.80 -9.82
C LEU A 100 11.53 -9.66 -11.28
N LEU A 101 11.62 -8.43 -11.80
CA LEU A 101 11.20 -8.08 -13.16
C LEU A 101 12.35 -8.07 -14.18
N SER A 102 13.53 -8.56 -13.81
CA SER A 102 14.65 -8.68 -14.75
C SER A 102 14.34 -9.71 -15.83
N THR A 103 14.53 -9.33 -17.10
CA THR A 103 14.37 -10.20 -18.27
C THR A 103 15.70 -10.64 -18.89
N SER A 104 16.81 -10.01 -18.49
CA SER A 104 18.16 -10.20 -19.03
C SER A 104 19.17 -10.71 -17.99
N GLY A 105 18.79 -10.78 -16.71
CA GLY A 105 19.70 -11.08 -15.59
C GLY A 105 20.32 -9.84 -14.95
N GLU A 106 20.22 -8.68 -15.59
CA GLU A 106 20.63 -7.39 -15.03
C GLU A 106 19.56 -6.84 -14.08
N PRO A 107 19.93 -6.21 -12.95
CA PRO A 107 18.97 -5.58 -12.05
C PRO A 107 18.17 -4.47 -12.75
N LEU A 108 16.87 -4.42 -12.49
CA LEU A 108 15.98 -3.33 -12.87
C LEU A 108 15.79 -2.41 -11.66
N ASP A 109 15.95 -1.10 -11.83
CA ASP A 109 15.67 -0.14 -10.76
C ASP A 109 14.18 -0.22 -10.38
N PRO A 110 13.85 -0.54 -9.11
CA PRO A 110 12.47 -0.60 -8.63
C PRO A 110 11.66 0.67 -8.80
N LEU A 111 12.33 1.82 -8.95
CA LEU A 111 11.73 3.13 -9.07
C LEU A 111 11.61 3.61 -10.52
N ASP A 112 12.14 2.87 -11.49
CA ASP A 112 11.99 3.17 -12.92
C ASP A 112 10.64 2.65 -13.44
N GLU A 113 9.60 3.47 -13.24
CA GLU A 113 8.24 3.13 -13.64
C GLU A 113 8.09 2.80 -15.14
N PRO A 114 8.67 3.58 -16.07
CA PRO A 114 8.64 3.24 -17.50
C PRO A 114 9.25 1.87 -17.81
N ALA A 115 10.40 1.54 -17.20
CA ALA A 115 11.08 0.29 -17.47
C ALA A 115 10.31 -0.92 -16.92
N VAL A 116 9.71 -0.79 -15.74
CA VAL A 116 8.80 -1.80 -15.18
C VAL A 116 7.58 -1.99 -16.07
N ALA A 117 6.91 -0.90 -16.48
CA ALA A 117 5.73 -0.97 -17.34
C ALA A 117 6.03 -1.67 -18.68
N ALA A 118 7.22 -1.45 -19.25
CA ALA A 118 7.65 -2.12 -20.47
C ALA A 118 7.76 -3.65 -20.33
N VAL A 119 8.16 -4.16 -19.15
CA VAL A 119 8.19 -5.62 -18.90
C VAL A 119 6.78 -6.20 -18.90
N PHE A 120 5.82 -5.54 -18.25
CA PHE A 120 4.42 -5.99 -18.27
C PHE A 120 3.81 -5.93 -19.67
N ALA A 121 4.08 -4.88 -20.44
CA ALA A 121 3.60 -4.76 -21.83
C ALA A 121 4.12 -5.91 -22.70
N ARG A 122 5.43 -6.20 -22.64
CA ARG A 122 6.03 -7.32 -23.38
C ARG A 122 5.45 -8.67 -22.96
N ALA A 123 5.18 -8.87 -21.68
CA ALA A 123 4.53 -10.09 -21.20
C ALA A 123 3.13 -10.26 -21.80
N ALA A 124 2.35 -9.17 -21.88
CA ALA A 124 1.02 -9.16 -22.51
C ALA A 124 1.07 -9.43 -24.02
N GLU A 125 2.17 -9.05 -24.68
CA GLU A 125 2.45 -9.36 -26.09
C GLU A 125 2.97 -10.80 -26.32
N GLY A 126 3.14 -11.59 -25.26
CA GLY A 126 3.55 -13.00 -25.34
C GLY A 126 5.05 -13.25 -25.27
N ASP A 127 5.87 -12.27 -24.87
CA ASP A 127 7.29 -12.49 -24.61
C ASP A 127 7.48 -13.43 -23.41
N ALA A 128 8.06 -14.61 -23.66
CA ALA A 128 8.22 -15.64 -22.65
C ALA A 128 9.12 -15.22 -21.46
N ARG A 129 10.16 -14.41 -21.69
CA ARG A 129 11.05 -13.93 -20.61
C ARG A 129 10.36 -12.88 -19.77
N ALA A 130 9.61 -11.99 -20.41
CA ALA A 130 8.81 -11.01 -19.71
C ALA A 130 7.68 -11.68 -18.89
N ALA A 131 7.02 -12.70 -19.45
CA ALA A 131 6.00 -13.48 -18.74
C ALA A 131 6.56 -14.21 -17.51
N ASP A 132 7.75 -14.81 -17.61
CA ASP A 132 8.46 -15.43 -16.48
C ASP A 132 8.84 -14.40 -15.40
N ALA A 133 9.32 -13.23 -15.81
CA ALA A 133 9.63 -12.12 -14.89
C ALA A 133 8.38 -11.60 -14.16
N VAL A 134 7.28 -11.39 -14.89
CA VAL A 134 5.98 -11.03 -14.30
C VAL A 134 5.51 -12.14 -13.36
N GLY A 135 5.64 -13.42 -13.74
CA GLY A 135 5.27 -14.56 -12.90
C GLY A 135 5.97 -14.55 -11.53
N ARG A 136 7.28 -14.29 -11.49
CA ARG A 136 8.03 -14.11 -10.23
C ARG A 136 7.48 -12.96 -9.38
N PHE A 137 7.16 -11.84 -10.01
CA PHE A 137 6.56 -10.70 -9.34
C PHE A 137 5.19 -11.05 -8.72
N VAL A 138 4.33 -11.75 -9.47
CA VAL A 138 3.01 -12.20 -8.98
C VAL A 138 3.17 -13.14 -7.79
N GLU A 139 4.05 -14.13 -7.89
CA GLU A 139 4.27 -15.11 -6.82
C GLU A 139 4.74 -14.41 -5.53
N ARG A 140 5.64 -13.44 -5.68
CA ARG A 140 6.12 -12.64 -4.56
C ARG A 140 5.02 -11.80 -3.93
N LEU A 141 4.27 -11.05 -4.73
CA LEU A 141 3.18 -10.21 -4.22
C LEU A 141 2.11 -11.07 -3.52
N THR A 142 1.84 -12.25 -4.06
CA THR A 142 0.89 -13.20 -3.49
C THR A 142 1.31 -13.69 -2.11
N HIS A 143 2.59 -14.02 -1.93
CA HIS A 143 3.14 -14.35 -0.63
C HIS A 143 2.98 -13.19 0.37
N ASP A 144 3.36 -11.97 -0.04
CA ASP A 144 3.34 -10.80 0.84
C ASP A 144 1.90 -10.44 1.27
N VAL A 145 0.93 -10.53 0.35
CA VAL A 145 -0.50 -10.37 0.64
C VAL A 145 -1.00 -11.47 1.58
N THR A 146 -0.61 -12.73 1.35
CA THR A 146 -1.02 -13.87 2.18
C THR A 146 -0.57 -13.69 3.62
N ALA A 147 0.65 -13.18 3.85
CA ALA A 147 1.15 -12.90 5.19
C ALA A 147 0.26 -11.90 5.95
N LEU A 148 -0.21 -10.84 5.29
CA LEU A 148 -1.13 -9.87 5.90
C LEU A 148 -2.51 -10.49 6.17
N VAL A 149 -3.04 -11.27 5.23
CA VAL A 149 -4.35 -11.92 5.41
C VAL A 149 -4.31 -12.88 6.59
N LEU A 150 -3.26 -13.69 6.72
CA LEU A 150 -3.11 -14.60 7.86
C LEU A 150 -2.91 -13.88 9.19
N ALA A 151 -2.29 -12.69 9.19
CA ALA A 151 -2.03 -11.93 10.41
C ALA A 151 -3.22 -11.09 10.87
N LEU A 152 -4.02 -10.55 9.93
CA LEU A 152 -5.06 -9.55 10.21
C LEU A 152 -6.49 -10.06 10.02
N ASP A 153 -6.69 -11.18 9.33
CA ASP A 153 -8.02 -11.72 8.97
C ASP A 153 -8.98 -10.66 8.39
N PRO A 154 -8.58 -9.92 7.33
CA PRO A 154 -9.44 -8.89 6.75
C PRO A 154 -10.65 -9.53 6.05
N GLU A 155 -11.75 -8.79 5.94
CA GLU A 155 -12.86 -9.20 5.07
C GLU A 155 -12.62 -8.84 3.60
N LEU A 156 -11.78 -7.82 3.35
CA LEU A 156 -11.48 -7.29 2.02
C LEU A 156 -10.00 -6.99 1.82
N VAL A 157 -9.46 -7.47 0.71
CA VAL A 157 -8.17 -7.06 0.15
C VAL A 157 -8.41 -6.22 -1.11
N VAL A 158 -7.88 -5.00 -1.12
CA VAL A 158 -7.89 -4.09 -2.27
C VAL A 158 -6.50 -4.02 -2.87
N ILE A 159 -6.37 -4.34 -4.15
CA ILE A 159 -5.11 -4.25 -4.88
C ILE A 159 -5.09 -2.95 -5.68
N GLY A 160 -4.26 -2.01 -5.23
CA GLY A 160 -3.95 -0.76 -5.93
C GLY A 160 -2.51 -0.73 -6.41
N GLY A 161 -2.09 0.43 -6.92
CA GLY A 161 -0.74 0.62 -7.48
C GLY A 161 -0.77 0.99 -8.95
N TRP A 162 0.42 1.20 -9.50
CA TRP A 162 0.64 1.83 -10.81
C TRP A 162 0.93 0.81 -11.93
N ALA A 163 1.16 -0.45 -11.59
CA ALA A 163 1.45 -1.47 -12.59
C ALA A 163 0.20 -1.72 -13.45
N ALA A 164 0.31 -1.47 -14.76
CA ALA A 164 -0.68 -1.96 -15.72
C ALA A 164 -0.82 -3.49 -15.58
N GLY A 165 -2.06 -4.00 -15.57
CA GLY A 165 -2.33 -5.44 -15.46
C GLY A 165 -2.61 -5.98 -14.05
N LEU A 166 -2.74 -5.10 -13.03
CA LEU A 166 -3.14 -5.51 -11.68
C LEU A 166 -4.52 -6.18 -11.62
N ASP A 167 -5.41 -5.90 -12.57
CA ASP A 167 -6.68 -6.63 -12.71
C ASP A 167 -6.45 -8.14 -12.86
N GLY A 168 -5.35 -8.51 -13.54
CA GLY A 168 -4.91 -9.89 -13.69
C GLY A 168 -4.43 -10.54 -12.38
N MET A 169 -4.21 -9.78 -11.31
CA MET A 169 -3.75 -10.28 -10.01
C MET A 169 -4.89 -10.73 -9.10
N VAL A 170 -6.09 -10.20 -9.31
CA VAL A 170 -7.23 -10.46 -8.42
C VAL A 170 -7.56 -11.95 -8.35
N GLN A 171 -7.61 -12.64 -9.49
CA GLN A 171 -7.95 -14.07 -9.54
C GLN A 171 -6.83 -14.98 -9.04
N PRO A 172 -5.54 -14.79 -9.42
CA PRO A 172 -4.43 -15.52 -8.82
C PRO A 172 -4.37 -15.38 -7.30
N LEU A 173 -4.48 -14.16 -6.78
CA LEU A 173 -4.49 -13.91 -5.34
C LEU A 173 -5.63 -14.63 -4.64
N ARG A 174 -6.86 -14.50 -5.17
CA ARG A 174 -8.02 -15.18 -4.61
C ARG A 174 -7.83 -16.69 -4.57
N THR A 175 -7.28 -17.26 -5.65
CA THR A 175 -7.04 -18.71 -5.77
C THR A 175 -6.01 -19.19 -4.75
N GLU A 176 -4.91 -18.44 -4.59
CA GLU A 176 -3.84 -18.83 -3.67
C GLU A 176 -4.26 -18.64 -2.21
N LEU A 177 -4.95 -17.53 -1.88
CA LEU A 177 -5.47 -17.29 -0.52
C LEU A 177 -6.45 -18.38 -0.07
N ALA A 178 -7.25 -18.92 -0.98
CA ALA A 178 -8.18 -20.01 -0.69
C ALA A 178 -7.49 -21.31 -0.21
N ARG A 179 -6.17 -21.45 -0.42
CA ARG A 179 -5.39 -22.60 0.05
C ARG A 179 -4.98 -22.47 1.51
N TYR A 180 -4.78 -21.26 2.00
CA TYR A 180 -4.23 -21.01 3.34
C TYR A 180 -5.26 -20.49 4.34
N CYS A 181 -6.31 -19.81 3.86
CA CYS A 181 -7.24 -19.10 4.74
C CYS A 181 -8.46 -19.95 5.06
N LEU A 182 -8.84 -20.01 6.35
CA LEU A 182 -10.12 -20.61 6.78
C LEU A 182 -11.32 -19.87 6.16
N ARG A 183 -11.21 -18.54 6.06
CA ARG A 183 -12.15 -17.67 5.36
C ARG A 183 -11.37 -16.87 4.35
N THR A 184 -11.64 -17.10 3.06
CA THR A 184 -10.97 -16.33 2.01
C THR A 184 -11.56 -14.93 1.96
N PRO A 185 -10.75 -13.86 2.11
CA PRO A 185 -11.25 -12.50 1.96
C PRO A 185 -11.73 -12.25 0.55
N ARG A 186 -12.62 -11.27 0.39
CA ARG A 186 -12.87 -10.71 -0.94
C ARG A 186 -11.59 -10.07 -1.45
N VAL A 187 -11.26 -10.29 -2.71
CA VAL A 187 -10.14 -9.62 -3.38
C VAL A 187 -10.69 -8.83 -4.56
N VAL A 188 -10.35 -7.55 -4.64
CA VAL A 188 -10.79 -6.61 -5.67
C VAL A 188 -9.65 -5.69 -6.10
N ALA A 189 -9.74 -5.13 -7.30
CA ALA A 189 -8.89 -4.00 -7.70
C ALA A 189 -9.39 -2.70 -7.05
N SER A 190 -8.47 -1.76 -6.86
CA SER A 190 -8.77 -0.39 -6.43
C SER A 190 -9.76 0.28 -7.40
N ALA A 191 -10.81 0.91 -6.87
CA ALA A 191 -11.77 1.65 -7.68
C ALA A 191 -11.26 3.05 -8.06
N LEU A 192 -10.36 3.62 -7.25
CA LEU A 192 -9.83 4.97 -7.44
C LEU A 192 -8.52 5.00 -8.25
N GLY A 193 -7.87 3.84 -8.43
CA GLY A 193 -6.65 3.67 -9.20
C GLY A 193 -5.56 4.67 -8.80
N GLY A 194 -4.97 5.35 -9.79
CA GLY A 194 -3.89 6.33 -9.58
C GLY A 194 -4.26 7.55 -8.72
N THR A 195 -5.55 7.78 -8.45
CA THR A 195 -6.00 8.91 -7.61
C THR A 195 -6.17 8.54 -6.14
N ALA A 196 -6.09 7.26 -5.77
CA ALA A 196 -6.35 6.78 -4.41
C ALA A 196 -5.51 7.52 -3.36
N VAL A 197 -4.21 7.69 -3.59
CA VAL A 197 -3.31 8.35 -2.63
C VAL A 197 -3.68 9.83 -2.42
N ALA A 198 -3.95 10.56 -3.50
CA ALA A 198 -4.30 11.98 -3.42
C ALA A 198 -5.66 12.19 -2.76
N THR A 199 -6.67 11.39 -3.11
CA THR A 199 -7.98 11.38 -2.47
C THR A 199 -7.88 11.03 -0.98
N GLY A 200 -6.98 10.12 -0.64
CA GLY A 200 -6.67 9.73 0.73
C GLY A 200 -6.07 10.86 1.54
N ALA A 201 -5.09 11.57 0.98
CA ALA A 201 -4.51 12.75 1.61
C ALA A 201 -5.56 13.84 1.85
N LEU A 202 -6.50 14.03 0.92
CA LEU A 202 -7.66 14.90 1.14
C LEU A 202 -8.54 14.40 2.29
N ARG A 203 -8.83 13.10 2.38
CA ARG A 203 -9.62 12.56 3.52
C ARG A 203 -8.92 12.82 4.85
N VAL A 204 -7.62 12.59 4.94
CA VAL A 204 -6.83 12.87 6.16
C VAL A 204 -6.92 14.35 6.57
N ALA A 205 -6.86 15.26 5.60
CA ALA A 205 -7.03 16.69 5.88
C ALA A 205 -8.45 17.03 6.36
N LEU A 206 -9.48 16.42 5.75
CA LEU A 206 -10.88 16.61 6.14
C LEU A 206 -11.18 16.04 7.53
N ASP A 207 -10.69 14.83 7.84
CA ASP A 207 -10.77 14.22 9.17
C ASP A 207 -10.26 15.21 10.24
N ARG A 208 -9.11 15.82 9.98
CA ARG A 208 -8.51 16.78 10.92
C ARG A 208 -9.35 18.04 11.11
N VAL A 209 -9.91 18.57 10.02
CA VAL A 209 -10.79 19.75 10.09
C VAL A 209 -12.09 19.41 10.83
N GLU A 210 -12.68 18.25 10.57
CA GLU A 210 -13.85 17.75 11.30
C GLU A 210 -13.55 17.62 12.81
N GLU A 211 -12.41 17.02 13.17
CA GLU A 211 -11.96 16.94 14.57
C GLU A 211 -11.79 18.32 15.22
N GLU A 212 -11.22 19.29 14.53
CA GLU A 212 -11.03 20.65 15.07
C GLU A 212 -12.36 21.41 15.22
N LEU A 213 -13.27 21.27 14.27
CA LEU A 213 -14.56 21.98 14.27
C LEU A 213 -15.56 21.39 15.26
N PHE A 214 -15.51 20.07 15.48
CA PHE A 214 -16.44 19.35 16.34
C PHE A 214 -15.81 18.89 17.66
N ALA A 215 -14.58 19.30 17.97
CA ALA A 215 -14.03 19.20 19.31
C ALA A 215 -14.92 19.99 20.26
N VAL A 216 -15.74 19.28 21.04
CA VAL A 216 -16.46 19.88 22.16
C VAL A 216 -15.40 20.35 23.15
N GLU A 217 -15.34 21.65 23.43
CA GLU A 217 -14.58 22.15 24.57
C GLU A 217 -15.09 21.44 25.81
N ASP A 218 -14.28 20.57 26.39
CA ASP A 218 -14.61 19.89 27.63
C ASP A 218 -14.59 20.96 28.74
N VAL A 219 -15.74 21.60 28.95
CA VAL A 219 -15.96 22.54 30.06
C VAL A 219 -16.07 21.71 31.35
N SER A 220 -14.95 21.14 31.77
CA SER A 220 -14.77 20.55 33.10
C SER A 220 -13.32 20.62 33.54
N SER A 221 -12.89 21.83 33.89
CA SER A 221 -12.17 22.05 35.15
C SER A 221 -12.19 23.55 35.48
N ARG A 222 -13.15 23.93 36.34
CA ARG A 222 -13.01 25.06 37.25
C ARG A 222 -12.65 24.52 38.62
#